data_AF-A0A3A9J8Z8-F1
#
_entry.id   AF-A0A3A9J8Z8-F1
#
_cell.length_a   1.000
_cell.length_b   1.000
_cell.length_c   1.000
_cell.angle_alpha   90.00
_cell.angle_beta   90.00
_cell.angle_gamma   90.00
#
_symmetry.space_group_name_H-M   'P 1'
#
loop_
_entity.id
_entity.type
_entity.pdbx_description
1 polymer ?
#
loop_
_entity_poly.entity_id
_entity_poly.type
_entity_poly.pdbx_seq_one_letter_code
_entity_poly.pdbx_strand_id
1 'polypeptide(L)'
;MKNRIAAAGLALALLAAPALAPAAHAADRRPTEAEASRITEVLRAQGYRDWRGIELDDGIWEVDDAVASDGSRRDVRVTPDDYTIIARGTENRLANIEEAARIGDALKREGFERYETAKLDDGLWKIDNAVRADGSRYDLTLVPETLRILHRDREG
;
A
#
# COMPACT_ATOMS: atom_id res chain seq x y z
N MET A 1 14.71 -10.37 68.69
CA MET A 1 15.29 -9.50 67.64
C MET A 1 16.21 -10.34 66.76
N LYS A 2 16.02 -10.26 65.42
CA LYS A 2 16.99 -10.57 64.33
C LYS A 2 17.34 -12.06 64.12
N ASN A 3 17.32 -12.69 62.94
CA ASN A 3 17.10 -12.28 61.55
C ASN A 3 16.64 -13.51 60.74
N ARG A 4 15.77 -13.29 59.75
CA ARG A 4 15.41 -14.23 58.68
C ARG A 4 16.50 -14.15 57.60
N ILE A 5 16.96 -15.28 57.04
CA ILE A 5 17.62 -15.29 55.73
C ILE A 5 17.08 -16.46 54.92
N ALA A 6 16.44 -16.10 53.82
CA ALA A 6 15.92 -16.97 52.77
C ALA A 6 17.08 -17.48 51.90
N ALA A 7 16.98 -18.73 51.42
CA ALA A 7 17.80 -19.23 50.32
C ALA A 7 16.94 -19.24 49.05
N ALA A 8 17.44 -18.52 48.04
CA ALA A 8 16.78 -18.18 46.80
C ALA A 8 16.66 -19.38 45.85
N GLY A 9 15.45 -19.62 45.34
CA GLY A 9 15.23 -20.41 44.13
C GLY A 9 15.36 -19.49 42.92
N LEU A 10 16.41 -19.68 42.12
CA LEU A 10 16.56 -18.97 40.85
C LEU A 10 15.91 -19.81 39.75
N ALA A 11 14.63 -19.56 39.49
CA ALA A 11 13.95 -20.10 38.30
C ALA A 11 14.29 -19.20 37.10
N LEU A 12 15.08 -19.74 36.17
CA LEU A 12 15.41 -19.08 34.92
C LEU A 12 14.19 -19.18 33.98
N ALA A 13 13.39 -18.11 33.90
CA ALA A 13 12.30 -18.03 32.93
C ALA A 13 12.90 -17.73 31.54
N LEU A 14 12.91 -18.73 30.64
CA LEU A 14 13.16 -18.50 29.22
C LEU A 14 12.00 -17.68 28.64
N LEU A 15 12.24 -16.41 28.39
CA LEU A 15 11.37 -15.57 27.58
C LEU A 15 11.52 -16.03 26.12
N ALA A 16 10.53 -16.77 25.63
CA ALA A 16 10.37 -17.03 24.21
C ALA A 16 9.95 -15.70 23.54
N ALA A 17 10.89 -15.04 22.86
CA ALA A 17 10.58 -13.92 22.00
C ALA A 17 9.78 -14.45 20.78
N PRO A 18 8.62 -13.87 20.45
CA PRO A 18 7.94 -14.22 19.21
C PRO A 18 8.81 -13.74 18.05
N ALA A 19 9.23 -14.66 17.19
CA ALA A 19 9.84 -14.32 15.91
C ALA A 19 8.80 -13.54 15.10
N LEU A 20 9.06 -12.26 14.84
CA LEU A 20 8.34 -11.53 13.82
C LEU A 20 8.70 -12.14 12.46
N ALA A 21 7.73 -12.79 11.82
CA ALA A 21 7.87 -13.15 10.43
C ALA A 21 7.96 -11.86 9.59
N PRO A 22 8.90 -11.75 8.63
CA PRO A 22 8.86 -10.65 7.68
C PRO A 22 7.55 -10.71 6.91
N ALA A 23 6.91 -9.55 6.71
CA ALA A 23 5.77 -9.44 5.82
C ALA A 23 6.22 -9.91 4.43
N ALA A 24 5.52 -10.88 3.86
CA ALA A 24 5.78 -11.29 2.51
C ALA A 24 5.36 -10.15 1.58
N HIS A 25 6.31 -9.56 0.85
CA HIS A 25 5.99 -8.77 -0.34
C HIS A 25 5.06 -9.62 -1.21
N ALA A 26 3.91 -9.06 -1.59
CA ALA A 26 3.00 -9.75 -2.48
C ALA A 26 3.67 -9.80 -3.87
N ALA A 27 4.41 -10.88 -4.14
CA ALA A 27 5.10 -11.05 -5.42
C ALA A 27 4.13 -10.86 -6.59
N ASP A 28 4.61 -10.21 -7.66
CA ASP A 28 3.87 -9.93 -8.88
C ASP A 28 3.08 -11.15 -9.33
N ARG A 29 1.75 -11.02 -9.31
CA ARG A 29 0.84 -12.12 -9.58
C ARG A 29 0.09 -11.86 -10.88
N ARG A 30 0.20 -12.79 -11.83
CA ARG A 30 -0.66 -12.78 -13.03
C ARG A 30 -2.14 -12.94 -12.67
N PRO A 31 -3.05 -12.29 -13.41
CA PRO A 31 -4.47 -12.45 -13.20
C PRO A 31 -4.93 -13.87 -13.52
N THR A 32 -5.93 -14.31 -12.79
CA THR A 32 -6.79 -15.40 -13.24
C THR A 32 -7.60 -14.97 -14.47
N GLU A 33 -8.14 -15.93 -15.21
CA GLU A 33 -8.97 -15.63 -16.38
C GLU A 33 -10.21 -14.77 -16.03
N ALA A 34 -10.82 -15.01 -14.86
CA ALA A 34 -11.96 -14.23 -14.40
C ALA A 34 -11.58 -12.78 -14.07
N GLU A 35 -10.47 -12.57 -13.34
CA GLU A 35 -9.95 -11.23 -13.05
C GLU A 35 -9.58 -10.49 -14.34
N ALA A 36 -8.86 -11.15 -15.24
CA ALA A 36 -8.47 -10.58 -16.53
C ALA A 36 -9.69 -10.17 -17.37
N SER A 37 -10.75 -10.98 -17.37
CA SER A 37 -12.00 -10.65 -18.08
C SER A 37 -12.68 -9.40 -17.50
N ARG A 38 -12.75 -9.28 -16.17
CA ARG A 38 -13.34 -8.10 -15.50
C ARG A 38 -12.53 -6.82 -15.77
N ILE A 39 -11.21 -6.90 -15.67
CA ILE A 39 -10.32 -5.77 -15.97
C ILE A 39 -10.46 -5.38 -17.45
N THR A 40 -10.51 -6.37 -18.35
CA THR A 40 -10.78 -6.15 -19.79
C THR A 40 -12.08 -5.39 -19.99
N GLU A 41 -13.19 -5.83 -19.37
CA GLU A 41 -14.50 -5.16 -19.48
C GLU A 41 -14.42 -3.68 -19.08
N VAL A 42 -13.79 -3.38 -17.94
CA VAL A 42 -13.65 -2.01 -17.43
C VAL A 42 -12.78 -1.16 -18.36
N LEU A 43 -11.63 -1.69 -18.82
CA LEU A 43 -10.76 -1.00 -19.76
C LEU A 43 -11.48 -0.66 -21.07
N ARG A 44 -12.22 -1.62 -21.62
CA ARG A 44 -12.99 -1.44 -22.86
C ARG A 44 -14.09 -0.41 -22.69
N ALA A 45 -14.80 -0.42 -21.56
CA ALA A 45 -15.81 0.58 -21.22
C ALA A 45 -15.23 2.01 -21.12
N GLN A 46 -13.93 2.13 -20.83
CA GLN A 46 -13.19 3.39 -20.74
C GLN A 46 -12.47 3.76 -22.05
N GLY A 47 -12.72 3.03 -23.14
CA GLY A 47 -12.21 3.34 -24.47
C GLY A 47 -10.78 2.84 -24.74
N TYR A 48 -10.22 2.01 -23.87
CA TYR A 48 -8.96 1.33 -24.14
C TYR A 48 -9.16 0.17 -25.11
N ARG A 49 -8.24 0.00 -26.04
CA ARG A 49 -8.35 -0.97 -27.13
C ARG A 49 -7.30 -2.08 -27.11
N ASP A 50 -6.22 -1.91 -26.37
CA ASP A 50 -5.11 -2.87 -26.28
C ASP A 50 -4.26 -2.55 -25.04
N TRP A 51 -3.46 -3.49 -24.58
CA TRP A 51 -2.50 -3.34 -23.47
C TRP A 51 -1.47 -4.46 -23.51
N ARG A 52 -0.31 -4.24 -22.89
CA ARG A 52 0.81 -5.18 -22.93
C ARG A 52 0.67 -6.29 -21.89
N GLY A 53 0.20 -5.94 -20.70
CA GLY A 53 0.18 -6.83 -19.54
C GLY A 53 -0.87 -6.42 -18.53
N ILE A 54 -1.22 -7.35 -17.65
CA ILE A 54 -2.01 -7.10 -16.45
C ILE A 54 -1.33 -7.90 -15.34
N GLU A 55 -0.94 -7.25 -14.25
CA GLU A 55 -0.27 -7.88 -13.11
C GLU A 55 -0.83 -7.30 -11.80
N LEU A 56 -0.90 -8.11 -10.75
CA LEU A 56 -1.21 -7.62 -9.40
C LEU A 56 0.10 -7.45 -8.65
N ASP A 57 0.44 -6.21 -8.33
CA ASP A 57 1.63 -5.83 -7.57
C ASP A 57 1.20 -4.93 -6.40
N ASP A 58 1.78 -5.13 -5.22
CA ASP A 58 1.40 -4.46 -3.98
C ASP A 58 -0.12 -4.52 -3.68
N GLY A 59 -0.81 -5.55 -4.19
CA GLY A 59 -2.26 -5.67 -4.07
C GLY A 59 -3.05 -4.68 -4.94
N ILE A 60 -2.46 -4.15 -6.00
CA ILE A 60 -3.06 -3.22 -6.96
C ILE A 60 -2.88 -3.82 -8.35
N TRP A 61 -3.93 -3.76 -9.18
CA TRP A 61 -3.82 -4.19 -10.56
C TRP A 61 -3.13 -3.12 -11.39
N GLU A 62 -2.04 -3.49 -12.03
CA GLU A 62 -1.30 -2.67 -12.97
C GLU A 62 -1.58 -3.18 -14.39
N VAL A 63 -1.93 -2.26 -15.28
CA VAL A 63 -2.18 -2.54 -16.70
C VAL A 63 -1.18 -1.74 -17.52
N ASP A 64 -0.20 -2.43 -18.08
CA ASP A 64 0.92 -1.82 -18.79
C ASP A 64 0.53 -1.37 -20.19
N ASP A 65 1.03 -0.19 -20.59
CA ASP A 65 0.95 0.29 -21.96
C ASP A 65 -0.48 0.31 -22.54
N ALA A 66 -1.49 0.58 -21.72
CA ALA A 66 -2.88 0.56 -22.15
C ALA A 66 -3.11 1.64 -23.24
N VAL A 67 -3.54 1.18 -24.42
CA VAL A 67 -3.72 2.00 -25.62
C VAL A 67 -5.11 2.58 -25.64
N ALA A 68 -5.23 3.90 -25.54
CA ALA A 68 -6.50 4.60 -25.66
C ALA A 68 -6.94 4.79 -27.12
N SER A 69 -8.16 5.31 -27.31
CA SER A 69 -8.76 5.56 -28.63
C SER A 69 -7.99 6.57 -29.47
N ASP A 70 -7.31 7.53 -28.83
CA ASP A 70 -6.44 8.51 -29.48
C ASP A 70 -5.05 7.96 -29.84
N GLY A 71 -4.78 6.69 -29.50
CA GLY A 71 -3.50 6.02 -29.73
C GLY A 71 -2.45 6.26 -28.65
N SER A 72 -2.73 7.10 -27.64
CA SER A 72 -1.84 7.28 -26.50
C SER A 72 -1.71 5.99 -25.68
N ARG A 73 -0.54 5.77 -25.10
CA ARG A 73 -0.24 4.67 -24.17
C ARG A 73 -0.02 5.25 -22.79
N ARG A 74 -0.50 4.54 -21.78
CA ARG A 74 -0.32 4.91 -20.38
C ARG A 74 -0.61 3.71 -19.50
N ASP A 75 0.08 3.64 -18.38
CA ASP A 75 -0.19 2.61 -17.40
C ASP A 75 -1.48 2.95 -16.65
N VAL A 76 -2.24 1.94 -16.28
CA VAL A 76 -3.54 2.11 -15.62
C VAL A 76 -3.55 1.32 -14.33
N ARG A 77 -3.89 1.99 -13.23
CA ARG A 77 -4.05 1.35 -11.93
C ARG A 77 -5.52 1.05 -11.67
N VAL A 78 -5.79 -0.19 -11.29
CA VAL A 78 -7.12 -0.71 -11.04
C VAL A 78 -7.18 -1.29 -9.63
N THR A 79 -8.27 -1.01 -8.92
CA THR A 79 -8.47 -1.53 -7.57
C THR A 79 -8.63 -3.06 -7.57
N PRO A 80 -8.09 -3.76 -6.57
CA PRO A 80 -8.11 -5.23 -6.54
C PRO A 80 -9.50 -5.82 -6.29
N ASP A 81 -10.39 -5.07 -5.65
CA ASP A 81 -11.65 -5.54 -5.07
C ASP A 81 -12.86 -5.29 -5.97
N ASP A 82 -12.96 -4.10 -6.57
CA ASP A 82 -14.10 -3.70 -7.40
C ASP A 82 -13.75 -3.34 -8.86
N TYR A 83 -12.48 -3.53 -9.24
CA TYR A 83 -11.96 -3.29 -10.59
C TYR A 83 -12.17 -1.86 -11.12
N THR A 84 -12.21 -0.87 -10.22
CA THR A 84 -12.30 0.55 -10.57
C THR A 84 -10.96 1.08 -11.05
N ILE A 85 -10.94 1.80 -12.19
CA ILE A 85 -9.76 2.56 -12.62
C ILE A 85 -9.59 3.78 -11.70
N ILE A 86 -8.45 3.83 -11.00
CA ILE A 86 -8.14 4.87 -10.02
C ILE A 86 -6.97 5.78 -10.43
N ALA A 87 -6.14 5.35 -11.38
CA ALA A 87 -5.04 6.18 -11.87
C ALA A 87 -4.69 5.87 -13.32
N ARG A 88 -4.10 6.87 -13.99
CA ARG A 88 -3.52 6.76 -15.33
C ARG A 88 -2.11 7.34 -15.22
N GLY A 89 -1.11 6.47 -15.17
CA GLY A 89 0.24 6.75 -14.71
C GLY A 89 1.00 7.68 -15.65
N THR A 90 1.15 8.94 -15.23
CA THR A 90 2.08 9.90 -15.84
C THR A 90 2.60 10.96 -14.86
N GLU A 91 2.05 11.04 -13.65
CA GLU A 91 2.31 12.16 -12.74
C GLU A 91 3.11 11.71 -11.53
N ASN A 92 4.38 12.16 -11.49
CA ASN A 92 5.31 11.87 -10.41
C ASN A 92 5.73 13.19 -9.77
N ARG A 93 5.31 13.42 -8.52
CA ARG A 93 5.63 14.65 -7.78
C ARG A 93 5.41 14.51 -6.28
N LEU A 94 6.04 15.38 -5.51
CA LEU A 94 5.70 15.55 -4.10
C LEU A 94 4.26 16.09 -3.94
N ALA A 95 3.61 15.70 -2.85
CA ALA A 95 2.38 16.33 -2.41
C ALA A 95 2.63 17.82 -2.15
N ASN A 96 1.70 18.68 -2.59
CA ASN A 96 1.69 20.06 -2.15
C ASN A 96 1.19 20.18 -0.70
N ILE A 97 1.23 21.39 -0.14
CA ILE A 97 0.88 21.63 1.27
C ILE A 97 -0.57 21.23 1.58
N GLU A 98 -1.51 21.50 0.68
CA GLU A 98 -2.92 21.17 0.88
C GLU A 98 -3.17 19.66 0.80
N GLU A 99 -2.54 18.99 -0.16
CA GLU A 99 -2.60 17.53 -0.29
C GLU A 99 -1.97 16.84 0.90
N ALA A 100 -0.79 17.28 1.33
CA ALA A 100 -0.12 16.77 2.52
C ALA A 100 -0.99 16.93 3.77
N ALA A 101 -1.65 18.08 3.94
CA ALA A 101 -2.58 18.29 5.05
C ALA A 101 -3.76 17.30 5.01
N ARG A 102 -4.40 17.11 3.84
CA ARG A 102 -5.51 16.15 3.68
C ARG A 102 -5.07 14.71 3.94
N ILE A 103 -3.90 14.32 3.43
CA ILE A 103 -3.30 13.00 3.65
C ILE A 103 -3.03 12.80 5.14
N GLY A 104 -2.39 13.77 5.81
CA GLY A 104 -2.13 13.71 7.24
C GLY A 104 -3.40 13.54 8.07
N ASP A 105 -4.45 14.29 7.76
CA ASP A 105 -5.75 14.14 8.44
C ASP A 105 -6.38 12.77 8.21
N ALA A 106 -6.28 12.21 7.00
CA ALA A 106 -6.77 10.88 6.70
C ALA A 106 -5.99 9.80 7.48
N LEU A 107 -4.66 9.86 7.42
CA LEU A 107 -3.78 8.93 8.13
C LEU A 107 -3.97 9.00 9.66
N LYS A 108 -4.25 10.18 10.21
CA LYS A 108 -4.57 10.35 11.63
C LYS A 108 -5.84 9.61 12.05
N ARG A 109 -6.88 9.59 11.20
CA ARG A 109 -8.10 8.80 11.45
C ARG A 109 -7.82 7.29 11.44
N GLU A 110 -6.84 6.87 10.65
CA GLU A 110 -6.36 5.48 10.57
C GLU A 110 -5.35 5.10 11.68
N GLY A 111 -5.05 6.04 12.59
CA GLY A 111 -4.18 5.82 13.75
C GLY A 111 -2.68 6.02 13.50
N PHE A 112 -2.30 6.69 12.42
CA PHE A 112 -0.93 7.15 12.18
C PHE A 112 -0.74 8.56 12.74
N GLU A 113 0.42 8.83 13.33
CA GLU A 113 0.71 10.11 13.98
C GLU A 113 1.54 11.05 13.11
N ARG A 114 2.38 10.49 12.23
CA ARG A 114 3.27 11.22 11.33
C ARG A 114 3.68 10.34 10.14
N TYR A 115 4.22 10.96 9.11
CA TYR A 115 4.89 10.31 7.98
C TYR A 115 6.05 11.19 7.54
N GLU A 116 6.98 10.64 6.75
CA GLU A 116 8.15 11.41 6.27
C GLU A 116 7.81 12.15 4.98
N THR A 117 7.36 11.41 3.96
CA THR A 117 7.07 11.97 2.64
C THR A 117 5.73 11.45 2.13
N ALA A 118 5.02 12.31 1.41
CA ALA A 118 3.91 11.91 0.55
C ALA A 118 4.23 12.35 -0.88
N LYS A 119 4.22 11.40 -1.82
CA LYS A 119 4.45 11.67 -3.24
C LYS A 119 3.38 10.98 -4.07
N LEU A 120 2.96 11.62 -5.14
CA LEU A 120 2.21 10.98 -6.20
C LEU A 120 3.23 10.27 -7.08
N ASP A 121 3.04 8.98 -7.28
CA ASP A 121 3.89 8.12 -8.10
C ASP A 121 2.99 7.19 -8.91
N ASP A 122 3.12 7.23 -10.23
CA ASP A 122 2.23 6.58 -11.19
C ASP A 122 0.74 6.86 -10.94
N GLY A 123 0.47 8.06 -10.44
CA GLY A 123 -0.88 8.50 -10.09
C GLY A 123 -1.46 7.82 -8.85
N LEU A 124 -0.65 7.26 -7.95
CA LEU A 124 -1.07 6.81 -6.61
C LEU A 124 -0.29 7.58 -5.54
N TRP A 125 -0.91 7.81 -4.38
CA TRP A 125 -0.16 8.37 -3.26
C TRP A 125 0.71 7.28 -2.63
N LYS A 126 2.03 7.47 -2.66
CA LYS A 126 3.02 6.71 -1.92
C LYS A 126 3.42 7.50 -0.68
N ILE A 127 3.25 6.90 0.49
CA ILE A 127 3.56 7.50 1.79
C ILE A 127 4.73 6.74 2.39
N ASP A 128 5.83 7.45 2.58
CA ASP A 128 7.06 6.87 3.11
C ASP A 128 7.09 7.07 4.64
N ASN A 129 7.45 6.01 5.38
CA ASN A 129 7.67 6.04 6.83
C ASN A 129 6.48 6.56 7.67
N ALA A 130 5.26 6.12 7.37
CA ALA A 130 4.09 6.39 8.20
C ALA A 130 4.19 5.69 9.56
N VAL A 131 4.13 6.45 10.65
CA VAL A 131 4.38 5.97 12.02
C VAL A 131 3.10 5.91 12.83
N ARG A 132 2.86 4.80 13.52
CA ARG A 132 1.79 4.64 14.51
C ARG A 132 2.24 5.04 15.92
N ALA A 133 1.28 5.19 16.84
CA ALA A 133 1.54 5.54 18.24
C ALA A 133 2.46 4.55 18.99
N ASP A 134 2.48 3.29 18.55
CA ASP A 134 3.38 2.25 19.09
C ASP A 134 4.81 2.32 18.52
N GLY A 135 5.09 3.28 17.64
CA GLY A 135 6.36 3.46 16.97
C GLY A 135 6.54 2.60 15.71
N SER A 136 5.60 1.72 15.39
CA SER A 136 5.66 0.91 14.16
C SER A 136 5.60 1.79 12.92
N ARG A 137 6.45 1.50 11.93
CA ARG A 137 6.58 2.26 10.68
C ARG A 137 6.07 1.46 9.50
N TYR A 138 5.54 2.16 8.51
CA TYR A 138 4.94 1.57 7.33
C TYR A 138 5.12 2.43 6.10
N ASP A 139 5.34 1.80 4.96
CA ASP A 139 5.14 2.41 3.66
C ASP A 139 3.72 2.11 3.18
N LEU A 140 3.02 3.12 2.67
CA LEU A 140 1.60 3.01 2.30
C LEU A 140 1.37 3.41 0.84
N THR A 141 0.45 2.71 0.18
CA THR A 141 -0.10 3.16 -1.11
C THR A 141 -1.57 3.49 -0.95
N LEU A 142 -1.99 4.69 -1.38
CA LEU A 142 -3.35 5.22 -1.22
C LEU A 142 -3.95 5.62 -2.57
N VAL A 143 -5.29 5.50 -2.66
CA VAL A 143 -6.08 6.07 -3.76
C VAL A 143 -5.96 7.61 -3.74
N PRO A 144 -5.70 8.29 -4.88
CA PRO A 144 -5.49 9.74 -4.92
C PRO A 144 -6.68 10.57 -4.42
N GLU A 145 -7.88 10.21 -4.85
CA GLU A 145 -9.09 10.99 -4.64
C GLU A 145 -9.72 10.71 -3.28
N THR A 146 -9.67 9.45 -2.83
CA THR A 146 -10.39 9.00 -1.62
C THR A 146 -9.48 8.82 -0.41
N LEU A 147 -8.16 8.76 -0.61
CA LEU A 147 -7.16 8.47 0.41
C LEU A 147 -7.35 7.10 1.09
N ARG A 148 -8.10 6.18 0.45
CA ARG A 148 -8.21 4.79 0.88
C ARG A 148 -6.85 4.12 0.80
N ILE A 149 -6.41 3.49 1.89
CA ILE A 149 -5.18 2.68 1.92
C ILE A 149 -5.44 1.40 1.12
N LEU A 150 -4.65 1.18 0.06
CA LEU A 150 -4.66 -0.03 -0.78
C LEU A 150 -3.60 -1.02 -0.32
N HIS A 151 -2.41 -0.50 0.02
CA HIS A 151 -1.27 -1.29 0.44
C HIS A 151 -0.65 -0.75 1.71
N ARG A 152 -0.11 -1.67 2.53
CA ARG A 152 0.69 -1.37 3.71
C ARG A 152 1.83 -2.38 3.79
N ASP A 153 3.05 -1.88 3.69
CA ASP A 153 4.25 -2.64 4.01
C ASP A 153 4.83 -2.16 5.34
N ARG A 154 5.38 -3.07 6.14
CA ARG A 154 5.93 -2.72 7.47
C ARG A 154 7.44 -2.54 7.37
N GLU A 155 7.88 -1.34 7.71
CA GLU A 155 9.30 -1.00 7.83
C GLU A 155 9.91 -1.58 9.12
N GLY A 156 11.13 -2.10 9.02
CA GLY A 156 11.86 -2.83 10.07
C GLY A 156 12.49 -1.98 11.18
#